data_AF-A0A660YLQ8-F1
#
_entry.id   AF-A0A660YLQ8-F1
#
_cell.length_a   1.000
_cell.length_b   1.000
_cell.length_c   1.000
_cell.angle_alpha   90.00
_cell.angle_beta   90.00
_cell.angle_gamma   90.00
#
_symmetry.space_group_name_H-M   'P 1'
#
loop_
_entity.id
_entity.type
_entity.pdbx_description
1 polymer ?
#
loop_
_entity_poly.entity_id
_entity_poly.type
_entity_poly.pdbx_seq_one_letter_code
_entity_poly.pdbx_strand_id
1 'polypeptide(L)'
;MQDRIFSGMYPTGIVWSDREVIEYNDYKRLAFLSYATLTLDIESDCPDFLRNEIIADAKRFQDKKGEYIEYMTGQKILLGYALYPEKYIYNVKVSYYYNISSMQHTKTIEVEAYGSEEAEDTVRKMFPHIINIEVIKKI
;
A
#
# COMPACT_ATOMS: atom_id res chain seq x y z
N MET A 1 -6.73 9.60 -18.92
CA MET A 1 -5.96 10.78 -18.52
C MET A 1 -5.68 11.58 -19.77
N GLN A 2 -5.90 12.90 -19.74
CA GLN A 2 -5.60 13.81 -20.84
C GLN A 2 -4.12 13.75 -21.22
N ASP A 3 -3.82 13.87 -22.52
CA ASP A 3 -2.43 13.89 -23.05
C ASP A 3 -1.57 15.02 -22.45
N ARG A 4 -2.21 16.08 -21.93
CA ARG A 4 -1.58 17.21 -21.24
C ARG A 4 -0.93 16.82 -19.91
N ILE A 5 -1.45 15.81 -19.20
CA ILE A 5 -0.90 15.39 -17.92
C ILE A 5 0.20 14.36 -18.17
N PHE A 6 1.41 14.66 -17.70
CA PHE A 6 2.43 13.67 -17.48
C PHE A 6 2.27 13.07 -16.08
N SER A 7 2.33 11.75 -15.95
CA SER A 7 2.44 11.07 -14.66
C SER A 7 3.73 10.26 -14.61
N GLY A 8 4.50 10.43 -13.54
CA GLY A 8 5.75 9.73 -13.31
C GLY A 8 5.81 9.12 -11.93
N MET A 9 6.31 7.89 -11.84
CA MET A 9 6.63 7.23 -10.58
C MET A 9 8.06 7.58 -10.17
N TYR A 10 8.21 8.24 -9.02
CA TYR A 10 9.48 8.62 -8.41
C TYR A 10 9.75 7.74 -7.19
N PRO A 11 10.97 7.73 -6.60
CA PRO A 11 11.31 6.82 -5.49
C PRO A 11 10.40 6.94 -4.25
N THR A 12 9.78 8.09 -4.00
CA THR A 12 8.97 8.36 -2.79
C THR A 12 7.49 8.52 -3.06
N GLY A 13 7.08 8.66 -4.32
CA GLY A 13 5.69 8.91 -4.69
C GLY A 13 5.46 9.08 -6.17
N ILE A 14 4.24 9.42 -6.52
CA ILE A 14 3.81 9.69 -7.89
C ILE A 14 3.69 11.19 -8.07
N VAL A 15 4.21 11.70 -9.18
CA VAL A 15 4.12 13.10 -9.57
C VAL A 15 3.23 13.21 -10.80
N TRP A 16 2.33 14.18 -10.79
CA TRP A 16 1.63 14.62 -12.00
C TRP A 16 2.10 16.02 -12.37
N SER A 17 2.37 16.25 -13.65
CA SER A 17 2.85 17.52 -14.18
C SER A 17 2.10 17.93 -15.45
N ASP A 18 2.01 19.23 -15.68
CA ASP A 18 1.43 19.83 -16.87
C ASP A 18 2.47 19.94 -17.98
N ARG A 19 2.29 19.20 -19.08
CA ARG A 19 3.21 19.23 -20.23
C ARG A 19 3.16 20.54 -21.01
N GLU A 20 2.09 21.32 -20.88
CA GLU A 20 1.91 22.57 -21.62
C GLU A 20 2.53 23.78 -20.89
N VAL A 21 2.94 23.62 -19.63
CA VAL A 21 3.53 24.69 -18.82
C VAL A 21 4.92 24.27 -18.37
N ILE A 22 5.92 25.07 -18.73
CA ILE A 22 7.31 24.86 -18.32
C ILE A 22 7.64 25.75 -17.13
N GLU A 23 8.20 25.17 -16.09
CA GLU A 23 8.69 25.86 -14.90
C GLU A 23 10.08 25.31 -14.55
N TYR A 24 11.07 26.19 -14.35
CA TYR A 24 12.46 25.81 -14.06
C TYR A 24 13.06 24.76 -15.03
N ASN A 25 12.73 24.84 -16.32
CA ASN A 25 13.13 23.89 -17.38
C ASN A 25 12.56 22.46 -17.24
N ASP A 26 11.50 22.27 -16.44
CA ASP A 26 10.75 21.02 -16.35
C ASP A 26 9.24 21.27 -16.57
N TYR A 27 8.47 20.20 -16.75
CA TYR A 27 7.01 20.29 -16.74
C TYR A 27 6.54 20.75 -15.36
N LYS A 28 5.66 21.75 -15.34
CA LYS A 28 5.12 22.30 -14.10
C LYS A 28 4.43 21.21 -13.28
N ARG A 29 4.87 20.99 -12.04
CA ARG A 29 4.22 20.04 -11.14
C ARG A 29 2.80 20.49 -10.81
N LEU A 30 1.87 19.54 -10.81
CA LEU A 30 0.46 19.75 -10.46
C LEU A 30 0.08 19.05 -9.15
N ALA A 31 0.66 17.89 -8.88
CA ALA A 31 0.37 17.14 -7.66
C ALA A 31 1.46 16.11 -7.33
N PHE A 32 1.46 15.66 -6.07
CA PHE A 32 2.29 14.60 -5.55
C PHE A 32 1.47 13.64 -4.66
N LEU A 33 1.63 12.34 -4.86
CA LEU A 33 1.05 11.30 -3.99
C LEU A 33 2.17 10.54 -3.30
N SER A 34 2.25 10.63 -1.98
CA SER A 34 3.23 9.89 -1.17
C SER A 34 2.91 8.39 -1.13
N TYR A 35 3.89 7.52 -1.39
CA TYR A 35 3.70 6.08 -1.18
C TYR A 35 3.55 5.71 0.29
N ALA A 36 4.10 6.50 1.20
CA ALA A 36 4.09 6.20 2.63
C ALA A 36 2.69 6.36 3.22
N THR A 37 2.05 7.49 2.94
CA THR A 37 0.79 7.90 3.57
C THR A 37 -0.40 7.85 2.62
N LEU A 38 -0.17 7.68 1.31
CA LEU A 38 -1.19 7.79 0.27
C LEU A 38 -1.96 9.13 0.29
N THR A 39 -1.33 10.16 0.86
CA THR A 39 -1.83 11.54 0.85
C THR A 39 -1.51 12.17 -0.50
N LEU A 40 -2.55 12.71 -1.14
CA LEU A 40 -2.45 13.45 -2.40
C LEU A 40 -2.37 14.94 -2.08
N ASP A 41 -1.21 15.54 -2.35
CA ASP A 41 -0.99 16.97 -2.27
C ASP A 41 -1.14 17.55 -3.68
N ILE A 42 -2.15 18.40 -3.87
CA ILE A 42 -2.40 19.08 -5.15
C ILE A 42 -1.93 20.52 -5.02
N GLU A 43 -1.16 21.00 -5.99
CA GLU A 43 -0.69 22.38 -6.02
C GLU A 43 -1.87 23.36 -6.03
N SER A 44 -1.69 24.48 -5.32
CA SER A 44 -2.74 25.48 -5.15
C SER A 44 -3.24 26.09 -6.47
N ASP A 45 -2.39 26.08 -7.49
CA ASP A 45 -2.63 26.63 -8.82
C ASP A 45 -2.88 25.56 -9.89
N CYS A 46 -3.15 24.32 -9.49
CA CYS A 46 -3.58 23.25 -10.38
C CYS A 46 -4.97 23.58 -10.99
N PRO A 47 -5.11 23.63 -12.33
CA PRO A 47 -6.40 23.90 -12.98
C PRO A 47 -7.46 22.86 -12.65
N ASP A 48 -8.69 23.29 -12.37
CA ASP A 48 -9.78 22.40 -11.89
C ASP A 48 -10.10 21.24 -12.84
N PHE A 49 -9.99 21.48 -14.15
CA PHE A 49 -10.25 20.44 -15.15
C PHE A 49 -9.17 19.34 -15.16
N LEU A 50 -7.94 19.63 -14.73
CA LEU A 50 -6.86 18.64 -14.54
C LEU A 50 -6.93 18.00 -13.16
N ARG A 51 -7.32 18.77 -12.14
CA ARG A 51 -7.47 18.32 -10.75
C ARG A 51 -8.33 17.06 -10.64
N ASN A 52 -9.50 17.04 -11.29
CA ASN A 52 -10.41 15.91 -11.23
C ASN A 52 -9.80 14.61 -11.79
N GLU A 53 -9.01 14.72 -12.85
CA GLU A 53 -8.33 13.55 -13.42
C GLU A 53 -7.22 13.03 -12.53
N ILE A 54 -6.44 13.95 -11.93
CA ILE A 54 -5.39 13.59 -10.96
C ILE A 54 -6.00 12.88 -9.76
N ILE A 55 -7.13 13.38 -9.22
CA ILE A 55 -7.82 12.74 -8.09
C ILE A 55 -8.28 11.32 -8.46
N ALA A 56 -8.91 11.16 -9.63
CA ALA A 56 -9.37 9.85 -10.09
C ALA A 56 -8.20 8.87 -10.31
N ASP A 57 -7.07 9.35 -10.82
CA ASP A 57 -5.87 8.56 -11.04
C ASP A 57 -5.20 8.14 -9.72
N ALA A 58 -5.01 9.10 -8.81
CA ALA A 58 -4.47 8.88 -7.47
C ALA A 58 -5.30 7.87 -6.69
N LYS A 59 -6.64 7.91 -6.83
CA LYS A 59 -7.54 6.96 -6.21
C LYS A 59 -7.21 5.50 -6.56
N ARG A 60 -6.76 5.21 -7.79
CA ARG A 60 -6.37 3.83 -8.16
C ARG A 60 -5.19 3.30 -7.36
N PHE A 61 -4.29 4.17 -6.91
CA PHE A 61 -3.15 3.80 -6.06
C PHE A 61 -3.58 3.74 -4.59
N GLN A 62 -4.44 4.65 -4.17
CA GLN A 62 -5.03 4.62 -2.83
C GLN A 62 -5.85 3.34 -2.58
N ASP A 63 -6.58 2.86 -3.59
CA ASP A 63 -7.37 1.64 -3.53
C ASP A 63 -6.48 0.37 -3.44
N LYS A 64 -5.19 0.47 -3.77
CA LYS A 64 -4.17 -0.59 -3.64
C LYS A 64 -3.37 -0.49 -2.33
N LYS A 65 -3.92 0.19 -1.32
CA LYS A 65 -3.30 0.31 0.01
C LYS A 65 -2.91 -1.08 0.54
N GLY A 66 -1.65 -1.22 0.98
CA GLY A 66 -1.10 -2.48 1.51
C GLY A 66 -0.57 -3.42 0.43
N GLU A 67 -0.64 -3.05 -0.85
CA GLU A 67 -0.07 -3.85 -1.95
C GLU A 67 1.32 -3.37 -2.36
N TYR A 68 2.14 -4.29 -2.88
CA TYR A 68 3.40 -3.95 -3.52
C TYR A 68 3.16 -3.60 -5.00
N ILE A 69 3.67 -2.45 -5.43
CA ILE A 69 3.73 -2.06 -6.84
C ILE A 69 5.18 -2.03 -7.32
N GLU A 70 5.40 -2.40 -8.57
CA GLU A 70 6.70 -2.25 -9.23
C GLU A 70 6.80 -0.85 -9.81
N TYR A 71 7.86 -0.11 -9.46
CA TYR A 71 8.10 1.25 -9.98
C TYR A 71 9.33 1.33 -10.90
N MET A 72 10.28 0.41 -10.73
CA MET A 72 11.38 0.15 -11.64
C MET A 72 11.63 -1.36 -11.70
N THR A 73 12.26 -1.84 -12.76
CA THR A 73 12.52 -3.26 -12.97
C THR A 73 13.16 -3.92 -11.75
N GLY A 74 12.42 -4.84 -11.12
CA GLY A 74 12.87 -5.59 -9.95
C GLY A 74 12.78 -4.83 -8.61
N GLN A 75 12.36 -3.57 -8.61
CA GLN A 75 12.17 -2.76 -7.42
C GLN A 75 10.68 -2.54 -7.14
N LYS A 76 10.26 -2.94 -5.94
CA LYS A 76 8.89 -2.85 -5.48
C LYS A 76 8.76 -1.93 -4.28
N ILE A 77 7.65 -1.21 -4.21
CA ILE A 77 7.29 -0.34 -3.08
C ILE A 77 5.96 -0.82 -2.52
N LEU A 78 5.90 -0.94 -1.19
CA LEU A 78 4.65 -1.16 -0.46
C LEU A 78 3.88 0.17 -0.40
N LEU A 79 2.60 0.16 -0.76
CA LEU A 79 1.75 1.35 -0.68
C LEU A 79 1.12 1.50 0.71
N GLY A 80 1.13 2.72 1.24
CA GLY A 80 0.53 3.06 2.53
C GLY A 80 1.29 2.53 3.74
N TYR A 81 2.59 2.25 3.63
CA TYR A 81 3.35 1.60 4.71
C TYR A 81 3.38 2.41 6.02
N ALA A 82 3.29 3.74 5.96
CA ALA A 82 3.24 4.59 7.16
C ALA A 82 1.82 4.72 7.74
N LEU A 83 0.79 4.23 7.05
CA LEU A 83 -0.57 4.11 7.59
C LEU A 83 -0.70 2.91 8.54
N TYR A 84 0.29 2.02 8.53
CA TYR A 84 0.47 0.97 9.51
C TYR A 84 1.54 1.46 10.48
N PRO A 85 1.18 1.99 11.67
CA PRO A 85 2.19 2.42 12.62
C PRO A 85 3.15 1.26 12.91
N GLU A 86 4.44 1.54 13.10
CA GLU A 86 5.53 0.59 13.43
C GLU A 86 5.25 -0.32 14.65
N LYS A 87 4.10 -0.15 15.31
CA LYS A 87 3.63 -0.94 16.45
C LYS A 87 3.21 -2.38 16.13
N TYR A 88 3.26 -2.81 14.87
CA TYR A 88 2.72 -4.11 14.47
C TYR A 88 3.68 -4.87 13.56
N ILE A 89 4.74 -5.44 14.14
CA ILE A 89 5.55 -6.45 13.46
C ILE A 89 4.88 -7.81 13.73
N TYR A 90 4.49 -8.51 12.68
CA TYR A 90 3.90 -9.85 12.76
C TYR A 90 4.86 -10.89 12.18
N ASN A 91 5.23 -11.87 12.98
CA ASN A 91 5.81 -13.12 12.51
C ASN A 91 4.67 -14.10 12.22
N VAL A 92 4.37 -14.34 10.94
CA VAL A 92 3.36 -15.31 10.52
C VAL A 92 4.06 -16.62 10.14
N LYS A 93 3.74 -17.70 10.85
CA LYS A 93 4.18 -19.06 10.53
C LYS A 93 2.99 -19.89 10.09
N VAL A 94 3.01 -20.34 8.84
CA VAL A 94 1.97 -21.19 8.25
C VAL A 94 2.50 -22.62 8.19
N SER A 95 1.80 -23.55 8.84
CA SER A 95 2.11 -24.98 8.85
C SER A 95 1.01 -25.76 8.12
N TYR A 96 1.40 -26.58 7.15
CA TYR A 96 0.50 -27.49 6.44
C TYR A 96 0.80 -28.92 6.86
N TYR A 97 -0.21 -29.62 7.37
CA TYR A 97 -0.14 -31.03 7.73
C TYR A 97 -1.02 -31.84 6.78
N TYR A 98 -0.42 -32.84 6.16
CA TYR A 98 -1.14 -33.82 5.36
C TYR A 98 -1.07 -35.17 6.04
N ASN A 99 -2.22 -35.68 6.46
CA ASN A 99 -2.32 -37.03 6.97
C ASN A 99 -2.56 -37.99 5.79
N ILE A 100 -1.51 -38.70 5.40
CA ILE A 100 -1.51 -39.61 4.24
C ILE A 100 -2.44 -40.80 4.46
N SER A 101 -2.62 -41.27 5.70
CA SER A 101 -3.44 -42.45 5.98
C SER A 101 -4.94 -42.14 6.05
N SER A 102 -5.31 -40.92 6.45
CA SER A 102 -6.72 -40.48 6.44
C SER A 102 -7.09 -39.61 5.24
N MET A 103 -6.15 -39.29 4.34
CA MET A 103 -6.32 -38.32 3.25
C MET A 103 -6.85 -36.95 3.73
N GLN A 104 -6.59 -36.60 5.01
CA GLN A 104 -7.06 -35.36 5.59
C GLN A 104 -5.99 -34.27 5.53
N HIS A 105 -6.44 -33.06 5.24
CA HIS A 105 -5.61 -31.87 5.20
C HIS A 105 -5.90 -31.01 6.42
N THR A 106 -4.87 -30.62 7.15
CA THR A 106 -4.99 -29.63 8.23
C THR A 106 -4.05 -28.47 7.94
N LYS A 107 -4.57 -27.26 7.96
CA LYS A 107 -3.79 -26.03 7.84
C LYS A 107 -3.81 -25.32 9.18
N THR A 108 -2.64 -25.06 9.74
CA THR A 108 -2.48 -24.30 10.98
C THR A 108 -1.71 -23.04 10.66
N ILE A 109 -2.15 -21.91 11.19
CA ILE A 109 -1.39 -20.65 11.10
C ILE A 109 -1.15 -20.13 12.50
N GLU A 110 0.11 -19.99 12.84
CA GLU A 110 0.59 -19.32 14.06
C GLU A 110 0.94 -17.88 13.67
N VAL A 111 0.44 -16.89 14.40
CA VAL A 111 0.78 -15.48 14.16
C VAL A 111 1.33 -14.88 15.44
N GLU A 112 2.66 -14.78 15.53
CA GLU A 112 3.31 -14.06 16.62
C GLU A 112 3.29 -12.55 16.29
N ALA A 113 2.38 -11.82 16.92
CA ALA A 113 2.28 -10.37 16.80
C ALA A 113 3.02 -9.67 17.94
N TYR A 114 3.86 -8.70 17.61
CA TYR A 114 4.52 -7.84 18.58
C TYR A 114 3.78 -6.51 18.67
N GLY A 115 3.12 -6.26 19.81
CA GLY A 115 2.59 -4.93 20.19
C GLY A 115 1.06 -4.80 20.32
N SER A 116 0.59 -4.52 21.54
CA SER A 116 -0.77 -4.08 21.94
C SER A 116 -2.00 -4.93 21.51
N GLU A 117 -3.13 -4.76 22.21
CA GLU A 117 -4.36 -5.55 22.03
C GLU A 117 -5.02 -5.39 20.63
N GLU A 118 -4.72 -4.31 19.92
CA GLU A 118 -5.21 -4.02 18.57
C GLU A 118 -4.59 -4.93 17.47
N ALA A 119 -3.50 -5.65 17.80
CA ALA A 119 -2.82 -6.54 16.87
C ALA A 119 -3.66 -7.76 16.49
N GLU A 120 -4.42 -8.34 17.43
CA GLU A 120 -5.23 -9.52 17.16
C GLU A 120 -6.36 -9.23 16.17
N ASP A 121 -7.08 -8.12 16.36
CA ASP A 121 -8.18 -7.71 15.48
C ASP A 121 -7.66 -7.40 14.06
N THR A 122 -6.47 -6.79 13.98
CA THR A 122 -5.80 -6.52 12.69
C THR A 122 -5.42 -7.81 11.97
N VAL A 123 -4.83 -8.80 12.67
CA VAL A 123 -4.48 -10.11 12.10
C VAL A 123 -5.73 -10.85 11.63
N ARG A 124 -6.80 -10.85 12.43
CA ARG A 124 -8.08 -11.46 12.06
C ARG A 124 -8.68 -10.83 10.80
N LYS A 125 -8.57 -9.52 10.63
CA LYS A 125 -8.99 -8.81 9.40
C LYS A 125 -8.12 -9.14 8.19
N MET A 126 -6.79 -9.24 8.37
CA MET A 126 -5.86 -9.57 7.29
C MET A 126 -6.01 -11.03 6.84
N PHE A 127 -6.40 -11.92 7.76
CA PHE A 127 -6.52 -13.34 7.48
C PHE A 127 -7.88 -13.91 7.92
N PRO A 128 -8.99 -13.47 7.30
CA PRO A 128 -10.35 -13.79 7.75
C PRO A 128 -10.74 -15.27 7.61
N HIS A 129 -9.99 -16.02 6.80
CA HIS A 129 -10.21 -17.45 6.58
C HIS A 129 -9.43 -18.36 7.55
N ILE A 130 -8.69 -17.77 8.48
CA ILE A 130 -7.92 -18.52 9.48
C ILE A 130 -8.77 -18.70 10.73
N ILE A 131 -9.00 -19.96 11.09
CA ILE A 131 -9.86 -20.35 12.21
C ILE A 131 -9.12 -20.17 13.54
N ASN A 132 -7.81 -20.48 13.57
CA ASN A 132 -6.99 -20.41 14.77
C ASN A 132 -5.87 -19.38 14.59
N ILE A 133 -5.92 -18.32 15.38
CA ILE A 133 -4.86 -17.31 15.49
C ILE A 133 -4.46 -17.29 16.95
N GLU A 134 -3.21 -17.62 17.24
CA GLU A 134 -2.62 -17.54 18.58
C GLU A 134 -1.67 -16.35 18.61
N VAL A 135 -2.06 -15.28 19.32
CA VAL A 135 -1.25 -14.07 19.47
C VAL A 135 -0.35 -14.21 20.69
N ILE A 136 0.94 -14.40 20.48
CA ILE A 136 1.93 -14.49 21.55
C ILE A 136 2.38 -13.08 21.95
N LYS A 137 1.92 -12.60 23.11
CA LYS A 137 2.40 -11.34 23.71
C LYS A 137 3.78 -11.58 24.34
N LYS A 138 4.86 -11.06 23.75
CA LYS A 138 6.15 -10.91 24.45
C LYS A 138 6.15 -9.60 25.23
N ILE A 139 6.27 -9.71 26.56
CA ILE A 139 6.45 -8.59 27.51
C ILE A 139 7.90 -8.11 27.42
#